data_AF-A0A7S2MMS3-F1
#
_entry.id   AF-A0A7S2MMS3-F1
#
_cell.length_a   1.000
_cell.length_b   1.000
_cell.length_c   1.000
_cell.angle_alpha   90.00
_cell.angle_beta   90.00
_cell.angle_gamma   90.00
#
_symmetry.space_group_name_H-M   'P 1'
#
loop_
_entity.id
_entity.type
_entity.pdbx_description
1 polymer ?
#
loop_
_entity_poly.entity_id
_entity_poly.type
_entity_poly.pdbx_seq_one_letter_code
_entity_poly.pdbx_strand_id
1 'polypeptide(L)'
;AEEATMNLQAMQRACPNAPWSLSFSYGRALQDGVIKAWDGEADRVDQAQALLLELARVNAEASMGVWDEVHPVPGQERILALPKFSYSAERTALEKSNIFNW
;
A
#
# COMPACT_ATOMS: atom_id res chain seq x y z
N ALA A 1 -2.87 -7.06 2.14
CA ALA A 1 -3.52 -5.85 2.67
C ALA A 1 -2.44 -4.90 3.16
N GLU A 2 -1.64 -5.33 4.13
CA GLU A 2 -0.47 -4.60 4.68
C GLU A 2 0.47 -3.99 3.63
N GLU A 3 0.95 -4.77 2.65
CA GLU A 3 1.87 -4.25 1.62
C GLU A 3 1.26 -3.08 0.82
N ALA A 4 -0.06 -3.08 0.58
CA ALA A 4 -0.71 -1.98 -0.13
C ALA A 4 -0.73 -0.70 0.70
N THR A 5 -1.08 -0.80 1.99
CA THR A 5 -1.05 0.32 2.93
C THR A 5 0.36 0.90 3.09
N MET A 6 1.37 0.02 3.25
CA MET A 6 2.77 0.43 3.36
C MET A 6 3.26 1.15 2.10
N ASN A 7 2.89 0.64 0.91
CA ASN A 7 3.26 1.27 -0.35
C ASN A 7 2.59 2.64 -0.51
N LEU A 8 1.31 2.77 -0.14
CA LEU A 8 0.61 4.07 -0.17
C LEU A 8 1.32 5.11 0.70
N GLN A 9 1.68 4.72 1.92
CA GLN A 9 2.39 5.58 2.84
C GLN A 9 3.79 5.95 2.31
N ALA A 10 4.52 4.98 1.74
CA ALA A 10 5.82 5.24 1.14
C ALA A 10 5.72 6.24 -0.02
N MET A 11 4.67 6.14 -0.86
CA MET A 11 4.40 7.11 -1.92
C MET A 11 4.08 8.50 -1.35
N GLN A 12 3.25 8.58 -0.30
CA GLN A 12 2.91 9.85 0.34
C GLN A 12 4.14 10.52 0.95
N ARG A 13 5.02 9.76 1.60
CA ARG A 13 6.29 10.24 2.16
C ARG A 13 7.30 10.66 1.09
N ALA A 14 7.34 9.96 -0.05
CA ALA A 14 8.23 10.27 -1.15
C ALA A 14 7.79 11.51 -1.94
N CYS A 15 6.49 11.81 -1.97
CA CYS A 15 5.90 12.89 -2.75
C CYS A 15 5.09 13.88 -1.89
N PRO A 16 5.71 14.57 -0.92
CA PRO A 16 4.99 15.46 0.01
C PRO A 16 4.35 16.67 -0.68
N ASN A 17 4.86 17.06 -1.86
CA ASN A 17 4.42 18.23 -2.62
C ASN A 17 3.76 17.86 -3.95
N ALA A 18 3.16 16.68 -4.07
CA ALA A 18 2.44 16.31 -5.28
C ALA A 18 1.26 17.29 -5.52
N PRO A 19 1.07 17.80 -6.76
CA PRO A 19 -0.05 18.70 -7.08
C PRO A 19 -1.40 17.97 -7.17
N TRP A 20 -1.44 16.66 -6.93
CA TRP A 20 -2.62 15.80 -7.02
C TRP A 20 -2.76 14.96 -5.75
N SER A 21 -4.00 14.66 -5.36
CA SER A 21 -4.27 13.87 -4.14
C SER A 21 -3.90 12.41 -4.36
N LEU A 22 -3.08 11.88 -3.47
CA LEU A 22 -2.70 10.47 -3.46
C LEU A 22 -3.64 9.72 -2.50
N SER A 23 -4.59 9.00 -3.08
CA SER A 23 -5.62 8.24 -2.36
C SER A 23 -5.63 6.79 -2.82
N PHE A 24 -6.41 5.95 -2.14
CA PHE A 24 -6.51 4.52 -2.41
C PHE A 24 -7.86 4.15 -3.04
N SER A 25 -7.84 3.10 -3.87
CA SER A 25 -9.04 2.44 -4.39
C SER A 25 -8.78 0.94 -4.36
N TYR A 26 -9.14 0.31 -3.23
CA TYR A 26 -8.76 -1.06 -2.93
C TYR A 26 -9.96 -2.00 -2.92
N GLY A 27 -9.91 -3.02 -3.77
CA GLY A 27 -10.82 -4.17 -3.72
C GLY A 27 -10.25 -5.26 -2.82
N ARG A 28 -9.36 -6.11 -3.38
CA ARG A 28 -8.77 -7.25 -2.66
C ARG A 28 -8.03 -6.84 -1.38
N ALA A 29 -7.26 -5.76 -1.42
CA ALA A 29 -6.48 -5.35 -0.24
C ALA A 29 -7.35 -4.99 0.98
N LEU A 30 -8.62 -4.62 0.76
CA LEU A 30 -9.54 -4.20 1.81
C LEU A 30 -10.55 -5.30 2.16
N GLN A 31 -11.04 -6.05 1.16
CA GLN A 31 -12.10 -7.05 1.35
C GLN A 31 -11.58 -8.47 1.61
N ASP A 32 -10.36 -8.83 1.19
CA ASP A 32 -9.86 -10.21 1.31
C ASP A 32 -9.77 -10.68 2.76
N GLY A 33 -9.26 -9.83 3.67
CA GLY A 33 -9.22 -10.13 5.10
C GLY A 33 -10.61 -10.18 5.75
N VAL A 34 -11.51 -9.30 5.33
CA VAL A 34 -12.89 -9.23 5.83
C VAL A 34 -13.68 -10.48 5.45
N ILE A 35 -13.57 -10.92 4.19
CA ILE A 35 -14.24 -12.12 3.70
C ILE A 35 -13.72 -13.36 4.42
N LYS A 36 -12.40 -13.45 4.66
CA LYS A 36 -11.79 -14.53 5.45
C LYS A 36 -12.27 -14.54 6.90
N ALA A 37 -12.42 -13.38 7.52
CA ALA A 37 -12.94 -13.27 8.88
C ALA A 37 -14.43 -13.63 8.97
N TRP A 38 -15.19 -13.27 7.93
CA TRP A 38 -16.63 -13.57 7.85
C TRP A 38 -16.92 -15.05 7.65
N ASP A 39 -16.16 -15.74 6.79
CA ASP A 39 -16.27 -17.19 6.52
C ASP A 39 -17.68 -17.66 6.06
N GLY A 40 -18.54 -16.72 5.66
CA GLY A 40 -19.93 -16.98 5.29
C GLY A 40 -20.88 -17.23 6.47
N GLU A 41 -20.43 -17.05 7.71
CA GLU A 41 -21.24 -17.23 8.92
C GLU A 41 -21.97 -15.95 9.30
N ALA A 42 -23.29 -16.03 9.54
CA ALA A 42 -24.09 -14.87 9.93
C ALA A 42 -23.66 -14.28 11.29
N ASP A 43 -23.11 -15.10 12.17
CA ASP A 43 -22.69 -14.69 13.51
C ASP A 43 -21.39 -13.85 13.51
N ARG A 44 -20.61 -13.91 12.41
CA ARG A 44 -19.34 -13.17 12.27
C ARG A 44 -19.48 -11.87 11.50
N VAL A 45 -20.69 -11.48 11.13
CA VAL A 45 -20.96 -10.24 10.36
C VAL A 45 -20.45 -9.02 11.12
N ASP A 46 -20.72 -8.92 12.41
CA ASP A 46 -20.30 -7.77 13.22
C ASP A 46 -18.77 -7.67 13.32
N GLN A 47 -18.09 -8.82 13.45
CA GLN A 47 -16.64 -8.88 13.49
C GLN A 47 -16.02 -8.48 12.14
N ALA A 48 -16.60 -8.95 11.04
CA ALA A 48 -16.18 -8.60 9.69
C ALA A 48 -16.36 -7.09 9.41
N GLN A 49 -17.46 -6.49 9.87
CA GLN A 49 -17.69 -5.05 9.76
C GLN A 49 -16.72 -4.23 10.61
N ALA A 50 -16.41 -4.67 11.83
CA ALA A 50 -15.40 -4.04 12.68
C ALA A 50 -14.02 -4.05 12.00
N LEU A 51 -13.61 -5.20 11.45
CA LEU A 51 -12.35 -5.34 10.72
C LEU A 51 -12.31 -4.45 9.46
N LEU A 52 -13.43 -4.36 8.72
CA LEU A 52 -13.56 -3.50 7.56
C LEU A 52 -13.35 -2.02 7.93
N LEU A 53 -13.93 -1.59 9.06
CA LEU A 53 -13.83 -0.21 9.54
C LEU A 53 -12.39 0.12 9.97
N GLU A 54 -11.72 -0.80 10.67
CA GLU A 54 -10.30 -0.64 11.04
C GLU A 54 -9.41 -0.55 9.80
N LEU A 55 -9.59 -1.43 8.82
CA LEU A 55 -8.84 -1.38 7.56
C LEU A 55 -9.07 -0.06 6.80
N ALA A 56 -10.29 0.46 6.80
CA ALA A 56 -10.59 1.75 6.19
C ALA A 56 -9.89 2.91 6.90
N ARG A 57 -9.86 2.90 8.25
CA ARG A 57 -9.15 3.89 9.07
C ARG A 57 -7.64 3.87 8.81
N VAL A 58 -7.04 2.68 8.84
CA VAL A 58 -5.62 2.47 8.59
C VAL A 58 -5.21 2.99 7.20
N ASN A 59 -6.00 2.72 6.16
CA ASN A 59 -5.70 3.21 4.81
C ASN A 59 -5.90 4.73 4.68
N ALA A 60 -6.85 5.31 5.41
CA ALA A 60 -7.03 6.77 5.46
C ALA A 60 -5.84 7.46 6.14
N GLU A 61 -5.34 6.92 7.25
CA GLU A 61 -4.14 7.41 7.94
C GLU A 61 -2.87 7.27 7.09
N ALA A 62 -2.75 6.16 6.35
CA ALA A 62 -1.66 5.94 5.42
C ALA A 62 -1.67 6.95 4.27
N SER A 63 -2.85 7.35 3.76
CA SER A 63 -3.00 8.43 2.77
C SER A 63 -2.57 9.80 3.33
N MET A 64 -2.69 10.03 4.63
CA MET A 64 -2.18 11.23 5.30
C MET A 64 -0.70 11.14 5.68
N GLY A 65 -0.10 9.95 5.60
CA GLY A 65 1.31 9.69 5.94
C GLY A 65 1.59 9.52 7.44
N VAL A 66 0.55 9.50 8.29
CA VAL A 66 0.64 9.52 9.77
C VAL A 66 0.60 8.12 10.39
N TRP A 67 0.42 7.08 9.58
CA TRP A 67 0.28 5.71 10.08
C TRP A 67 1.60 5.15 10.67
N ASP A 68 1.63 4.86 11.96
CA ASP A 68 2.80 4.28 12.66
C ASP A 68 2.52 2.88 13.27
N GLU A 69 1.33 2.32 13.04
CA GLU A 69 0.85 1.09 13.70
C GLU A 69 1.10 -0.20 12.91
N VAL A 70 0.78 -1.35 13.53
CA VAL A 70 0.83 -2.69 12.91
C VAL A 70 -0.46 -2.94 12.15
N HIS A 71 -0.37 -3.41 10.90
CA HIS A 71 -1.56 -3.62 10.07
C HIS A 71 -2.42 -4.77 10.62
N PRO A 72 -3.76 -4.62 10.74
CA PRO A 72 -4.63 -5.59 11.42
C PRO A 72 -4.71 -6.95 10.70
N VAL A 73 -4.41 -6.98 9.39
CA VAL A 73 -4.30 -8.22 8.61
C VAL A 73 -2.86 -8.40 8.11
N PRO A 74 -2.08 -9.34 8.66
CA PRO A 74 -0.70 -9.52 8.24
C PRO A 74 -0.62 -9.85 6.74
N GLY A 75 0.34 -9.23 6.06
CA GLY A 75 0.67 -9.52 4.68
C GLY A 75 1.22 -10.93 4.51
N GLN A 76 0.95 -11.56 3.37
CA GLN A 76 1.66 -12.79 3.01
C GLN A 76 3.10 -12.45 2.62
N GLU A 77 4.05 -13.29 3.00
CA GLU A 77 5.44 -13.10 2.63
C GLU A 77 5.63 -13.24 1.11
N ARG A 78 6.47 -12.37 0.51
CA ARG A 78 6.82 -12.46 -0.91
C ARG A 78 7.67 -13.71 -1.14
N ILE A 79 7.14 -14.65 -1.91
CA ILE A 79 7.79 -15.94 -2.22
C ILE A 79 8.95 -15.76 -3.22
N LEU A 80 8.96 -14.66 -3.98
CA LEU A 80 9.96 -14.39 -5.02
C LEU A 80 10.92 -13.29 -4.58
N ALA A 81 12.18 -13.69 -4.29
CA ALA A 81 13.28 -12.77 -4.08
C ALA A 81 13.73 -12.19 -5.44
N LEU A 82 13.01 -11.18 -5.92
CA LEU A 82 13.45 -10.45 -7.11
C LEU A 82 14.66 -9.56 -6.76
N PRO A 83 15.71 -9.55 -7.58
CA PRO A 83 16.78 -8.56 -7.46
C PRO A 83 16.16 -7.17 -7.57
N LYS A 84 16.44 -6.31 -6.58
CA LYS A 84 15.89 -4.95 -6.51
C LYS A 84 16.60 -4.07 -7.53
N PHE A 85 16.09 -4.01 -8.75
CA PHE A 85 16.49 -2.97 -9.71
C PHE A 85 15.82 -1.65 -9.33
N SER A 86 16.63 -0.59 -9.17
CA SER A 86 16.17 0.74 -8.77
C SER A 86 16.13 1.68 -9.97
N TYR A 87 14.93 2.17 -10.29
CA TYR A 87 14.71 3.12 -11.39
C TYR A 87 15.54 4.43 -11.24
N SER A 88 15.82 4.87 -10.01
CA SER A 88 16.62 6.09 -9.76
C SER A 88 18.11 5.93 -10.05
N ALA A 89 18.65 4.72 -9.85
CA ALA A 89 20.04 4.41 -10.15
C ALA A 89 20.29 4.40 -11.67
N GLU A 90 19.33 3.89 -12.44
CA GLU A 90 19.39 3.80 -13.90
C GLU A 90 19.21 5.16 -14.57
N ARG A 91 18.36 6.05 -14.01
CA ARG A 91 18.18 7.41 -14.55
C ARG A 91 19.47 8.24 -14.49
N THR A 92 20.21 8.14 -13.39
CA THR A 92 21.50 8.85 -13.24
C THR A 92 22.55 8.33 -14.23
N ALA A 93 22.47 7.04 -14.62
CA ALA A 93 23.33 6.46 -15.64
C ALA A 93 22.94 6.94 -17.06
N LEU A 94 21.65 7.04 -17.35
CA LEU A 94 21.13 7.52 -18.64
C LEU A 94 21.33 9.03 -18.85
N GLU A 95 21.29 9.82 -17.78
CA GLU A 95 21.51 11.27 -17.82
C GLU A 95 23.00 11.61 -18.11
N LYS A 96 23.93 10.74 -17.68
CA LYS A 96 25.36 10.84 -18.05
C LYS A 96 25.64 10.39 -19.49
N SER A 97 24.80 9.53 -20.06
CA SER A 97 24.94 9.03 -21.43
C SER A 97 24.00 9.76 -22.40
N ASN A 98 23.68 11.04 -22.15
CA ASN A 98 22.83 11.80 -23.05
C ASN A 98 23.55 12.03 -24.39
N ILE A 99 23.29 11.12 -25.33
CA ILE A 99 23.80 11.10 -26.71
C ILE A 99 23.17 12.22 -27.59
N PHE A 100 22.29 13.05 -27.03
CA PHE A 100 21.66 14.20 -27.67
C PHE A 100 22.06 15.52 -26.99
N ASN A 101 23.36 15.74 -26.76
CA ASN A 101 23.91 17.07 -26.50
C ASN A 101 24.33 17.68 -27.85
N TRP A 102 23.65 18.76 -28.27
CA TRP A 102 24.17 19.74 -29.24
C TRP A 102 25.00 20.79 -28.51
#